data_AF-V5GE12-F1
#
_entry.id   AF-V5GE12-F1
#
_cell.length_a   1.000
_cell.length_b   1.000
_cell.length_c   1.000
_cell.angle_alpha   90.00
_cell.angle_beta   90.00
_cell.angle_gamma   90.00
#
_symmetry.space_group_name_H-M   'P 1'
#
loop_
_entity.id
_entity.type
_entity.pdbx_description
1 polymer ?
#
loop_
_entity_poly.entity_id
_entity_poly.type
_entity_poly.pdbx_seq_one_letter_code
_entity_poly.pdbx_strand_id
1 'polypeptide(L)'
;TFFNDLLRLPLSDLFYMTNINDKVSHLTLHLSNLYNKHVPLRTVRITKKKAPWLTDNIKLLMRQRDKARSEYKRNSSPAKWNYFKQLRNAVNHAQIVEKRSYFNYISTNKNSKNLWGELKSLNIVSNSSNSPL
;
A
#
# COMPACT_ATOMS: atom_id res chain seq x y z
N THR A 1 -30.68 -1.01 -4.88
CA THR A 1 -29.54 -0.40 -5.60
C THR A 1 -29.49 1.06 -5.25
N PHE A 2 -28.30 1.70 -5.28
CA PHE A 2 -28.15 3.13 -4.97
C PHE A 2 -29.15 4.02 -5.71
N PHE A 3 -29.31 3.82 -7.02
CA PHE A 3 -30.22 4.61 -7.85
C PHE A 3 -31.70 4.47 -7.46
N ASN A 4 -32.16 3.28 -7.08
CA ASN A 4 -33.55 3.09 -6.65
C ASN A 4 -33.83 3.81 -5.32
N ASP A 5 -32.86 3.77 -4.40
CA ASP A 5 -33.00 4.47 -3.12
C ASP A 5 -32.89 5.99 -3.29
N LEU A 6 -32.10 6.46 -4.25
CA LEU A 6 -32.00 7.87 -4.62
C LEU A 6 -33.32 8.41 -5.21
N LEU A 7 -33.98 7.63 -6.07
CA LEU A 7 -35.27 8.01 -6.67
C LEU A 7 -36.44 8.01 -5.66
N ARG A 8 -36.25 7.38 -4.50
CA ARG A 8 -37.26 7.32 -3.42
C ARG A 8 -37.11 8.45 -2.39
N LEU A 9 -36.10 9.30 -2.51
CA LEU A 9 -35.90 10.39 -1.58
C LEU A 9 -37.03 11.43 -1.74
N PRO A 10 -37.65 11.90 -0.64
CA PRO A 10 -38.71 12.91 -0.68
C PRO A 10 -38.11 14.32 -0.86
N LEU A 11 -37.44 14.52 -1.99
CA LEU A 11 -36.86 15.82 -2.37
C LEU A 11 -37.93 16.86 -2.69
N SER A 12 -39.17 16.44 -2.92
CA SER A 12 -40.35 17.32 -3.05
C SER A 12 -40.51 18.26 -1.86
N ASP A 13 -40.12 17.80 -0.66
CA ASP A 13 -40.35 18.52 0.59
C ASP A 13 -39.50 19.81 0.66
N LEU A 14 -38.41 19.89 -0.12
CA LEU A 14 -37.57 21.08 -0.25
C LEU A 14 -38.31 22.30 -0.83
N PHE A 15 -39.32 22.08 -1.67
CA PHE A 15 -40.08 23.15 -2.30
C PHE A 15 -41.02 23.86 -1.32
N TYR A 16 -41.44 23.16 -0.27
CA TYR A 16 -42.37 23.69 0.74
C TYR A 16 -41.67 24.34 1.94
N MET A 17 -40.36 24.12 2.11
CA MET A 17 -39.57 24.76 3.15
C MET A 17 -39.34 26.24 2.84
N THR A 18 -39.45 27.11 3.84
CA THR A 18 -39.24 28.57 3.71
C THR A 18 -37.80 28.99 4.00
N ASN A 19 -37.14 28.34 4.96
CA ASN A 19 -35.77 28.66 5.36
C ASN A 19 -34.75 27.90 4.51
N ILE A 20 -33.76 28.62 3.98
CA ILE A 20 -32.68 28.07 3.17
C ILE A 20 -31.80 27.11 3.98
N ASN A 21 -31.55 27.41 5.26
CA ASN A 21 -30.73 26.56 6.12
C ASN A 21 -31.37 25.18 6.34
N ASP A 22 -32.70 25.15 6.47
CA ASP A 22 -33.46 23.91 6.66
C ASP A 22 -33.44 23.07 5.39
N LYS A 23 -33.50 23.71 4.21
CA LYS A 23 -33.33 23.03 2.91
C LYS A 23 -31.97 22.34 2.79
N VAL A 24 -30.90 23.08 3.07
CA VAL A 24 -29.53 22.55 3.00
C VAL A 24 -29.35 21.39 3.99
N SER A 25 -29.88 21.54 5.21
CA SER A 25 -29.79 20.51 6.25
C SER A 25 -30.55 19.25 5.85
N HIS A 26 -31.77 19.40 5.33
CA HIS A 26 -32.60 18.29 4.86
C HIS A 26 -31.92 17.52 3.73
N LEU A 27 -31.39 18.24 2.73
CA LEU A 27 -30.67 17.61 1.61
C LEU A 27 -29.43 16.86 2.09
N THR A 28 -28.63 17.50 2.95
CA THR A 28 -27.38 16.92 3.48
C THR A 28 -27.65 15.66 4.28
N LEU A 29 -28.72 15.65 5.09
CA LEU A 29 -29.12 14.48 5.88
C LEU A 29 -29.50 13.29 4.99
N HIS A 30 -30.37 13.51 4.00
CA HIS A 30 -30.83 12.45 3.10
C HIS A 30 -29.71 11.88 2.24
N LEU A 31 -28.83 12.73 1.70
CA LEU A 31 -27.66 12.29 0.95
C LEU A 31 -26.67 11.53 1.82
N SER A 32 -26.42 11.99 3.05
CA SER A 32 -25.52 11.31 3.99
C SER A 32 -26.05 9.94 4.39
N ASN A 33 -27.36 9.81 4.63
CA ASN A 33 -28.00 8.54 4.94
C ASN A 33 -27.93 7.56 3.76
N LEU A 34 -28.19 8.04 2.55
CA LEU A 34 -28.05 7.25 1.34
C LEU A 34 -26.59 6.79 1.15
N TYR A 35 -25.63 7.70 1.37
CA TYR A 35 -24.21 7.40 1.27
C TYR A 35 -23.78 6.35 2.30
N ASN A 36 -24.13 6.53 3.58
CA ASN A 36 -23.81 5.57 4.64
C ASN A 36 -24.44 4.19 4.42
N LYS A 37 -25.63 4.14 3.80
CA LYS A 37 -26.31 2.88 3.46
C LYS A 37 -25.62 2.11 2.33
N HIS A 38 -25.16 2.81 1.29
CA HIS A 38 -24.64 2.17 0.07
C HIS A 38 -23.12 2.15 -0.04
N VAL A 39 -22.41 2.95 0.75
CA VAL A 39 -20.95 3.05 0.73
C VAL A 39 -20.40 2.35 1.97
N PRO A 40 -20.04 1.06 1.88
CA PRO A 40 -19.47 0.34 3.00
C PRO A 40 -18.11 0.94 3.36
N LEU A 41 -17.90 1.21 4.64
CA LEU A 41 -16.59 1.55 5.15
C LEU A 41 -15.67 0.34 4.98
N ARG A 42 -14.56 0.53 4.26
CA ARG A 42 -13.56 -0.51 4.05
C ARG A 42 -12.29 -0.13 4.78
N THR A 43 -11.84 -1.01 5.68
CA THR A 43 -10.51 -0.89 6.29
C THR A 43 -9.47 -1.35 5.28
N VAL A 44 -8.64 -0.42 4.81
CA VAL A 44 -7.58 -0.72 3.84
C VAL A 44 -6.24 -0.65 4.56
N ARG A 45 -5.38 -1.65 4.34
CA ARG A 45 -4.01 -1.62 4.85
C ARG A 45 -3.16 -0.70 3.99
N ILE A 46 -2.73 0.43 4.54
CA ILE A 46 -1.73 1.30 3.90
C ILE A 46 -0.37 0.60 3.99
N THR A 47 0.15 0.14 2.85
CA THR A 47 1.45 -0.52 2.76
C THR A 47 2.49 0.41 2.13
N LYS A 48 3.77 0.15 2.42
CA LYS A 48 4.88 0.85 1.75
C LYS A 48 4.84 0.54 0.26
N LYS A 49 5.28 1.50 -0.56
CA LYS A 49 5.46 1.27 -2.00
C LYS A 49 6.40 0.10 -2.25
N LYS A 50 6.21 -0.57 -3.39
CA LYS A 50 7.03 -1.70 -3.80
C LYS A 50 8.50 -1.28 -3.84
N ALA A 51 9.35 -2.03 -3.13
CA ALA A 51 10.80 -1.83 -3.19
C ALA A 51 11.31 -2.15 -4.60
N PRO A 52 11.94 -1.20 -5.31
CA PRO A 52 12.37 -1.39 -6.69
C PRO A 52 13.49 -2.43 -6.83
N TRP A 53 14.37 -2.54 -5.82
CA TRP A 53 15.42 -3.55 -5.76
C TRP A 53 14.90 -4.97 -5.44
N LEU A 54 13.60 -5.17 -5.20
CA LEU A 54 13.02 -6.50 -4.98
C LEU A 54 12.56 -7.11 -6.32
N THR A 55 13.55 -7.52 -7.10
CA THR A 55 13.35 -8.17 -8.41
C THR A 55 12.69 -9.54 -8.28
N ASP A 56 12.14 -10.06 -9.38
CA ASP A 56 11.50 -11.38 -9.38
C ASP A 56 12.50 -12.51 -9.11
N ASN A 57 13.77 -12.31 -9.47
CA ASN A 57 14.86 -13.22 -9.12
C ASN A 57 15.07 -13.31 -7.60
N ILE A 58 15.09 -12.18 -6.89
CA ILE A 58 15.18 -12.20 -5.41
C ILE A 58 13.95 -12.88 -4.82
N LYS A 59 12.74 -12.62 -5.35
CA LYS A 59 11.53 -13.30 -4.86
C LYS A 59 11.60 -14.81 -5.07
N LEU A 60 12.17 -15.26 -6.19
CA LEU A 60 12.38 -16.69 -6.44
C LEU A 60 13.33 -17.29 -5.40
N LEU A 61 14.47 -16.64 -5.13
CA LEU A 61 15.41 -17.06 -4.09
C LEU A 61 14.76 -17.07 -2.69
N MET A 62 13.93 -16.07 -2.37
CA MET A 62 13.15 -16.03 -1.13
C MET A 62 12.20 -17.22 -1.01
N ARG A 63 11.49 -17.57 -2.10
CA ARG A 63 10.61 -18.76 -2.13
C ARG A 63 11.40 -20.04 -1.92
N GLN A 64 12.58 -20.18 -2.54
CA GLN A 64 13.44 -21.35 -2.35
C GLN A 64 13.93 -21.46 -0.90
N ARG A 65 14.37 -20.35 -0.31
CA ARG A 65 14.74 -20.26 1.11
C ARG A 65 13.58 -20.68 2.02
N ASP A 66 12.39 -20.17 1.76
CA ASP A 66 11.21 -20.45 2.57
C ASP A 66 10.78 -21.91 2.44
N LYS A 67 10.87 -22.49 1.24
CA LYS A 67 10.70 -23.93 1.01
C LYS A 67 11.71 -24.74 1.81
N ALA A 68 13.00 -24.40 1.78
CA ALA A 68 14.03 -25.08 2.55
C ALA A 68 13.79 -25.00 4.07
N ARG A 69 13.29 -23.86 4.57
CA ARG A 69 12.90 -23.70 5.97
C ARG A 69 11.72 -24.61 6.34
N SER A 70 10.71 -24.69 5.48
CA SER A 70 9.56 -25.57 5.69
C SER A 70 9.97 -27.05 5.68
N GLU A 71 10.86 -27.46 4.78
CA GLU A 71 11.39 -28.83 4.72
C GLU A 71 12.21 -29.21 5.97
N TYR A 72 13.00 -28.28 6.50
CA TYR A 72 13.69 -28.46 7.78
C TYR A 72 12.71 -28.59 8.95
N LYS A 73 11.65 -27.76 8.99
CA LYS A 73 10.62 -27.85 10.04
C LYS A 73 9.87 -29.19 10.02
N ARG A 74 9.63 -29.76 8.84
CA ARG A 74 8.95 -31.06 8.69
C ARG A 74 9.84 -32.22 9.12
N ASN A 75 11.13 -32.16 8.78
CA ASN A 75 12.08 -33.20 9.13
C ASN A 75 13.43 -32.54 9.45
N SER A 76 13.71 -32.44 10.75
CA SER A 76 14.91 -31.77 11.26
C SER A 76 16.13 -32.61 10.94
N SER A 77 16.97 -32.10 10.05
CA SER A 77 18.25 -32.71 9.69
C SER A 77 19.34 -31.63 9.59
N PRO A 78 20.56 -31.89 10.07
CA PRO A 78 21.69 -30.96 9.95
C PRO A 78 21.97 -30.56 8.49
N ALA A 79 21.79 -31.46 7.53
CA ALA A 79 21.99 -31.18 6.11
C ALA A 79 20.97 -30.15 5.59
N LYS A 80 19.69 -30.33 5.93
CA LYS A 80 18.62 -29.38 5.56
C LYS A 80 18.80 -28.03 6.24
N TRP A 81 19.29 -28.02 7.48
CA TRP A 81 19.63 -26.79 8.18
C TRP A 81 20.77 -26.04 7.49
N ASN A 82 21.83 -26.74 7.09
CA ASN A 82 22.94 -26.16 6.34
C ASN A 82 22.48 -25.62 4.98
N TYR A 83 21.64 -26.35 4.26
CA TYR A 83 21.06 -25.89 3.00
C TYR A 83 20.22 -24.62 3.17
N PHE A 84 19.35 -24.56 4.20
CA PHE A 84 18.62 -23.35 4.53
C PHE A 84 19.54 -22.16 4.85
N LYS A 85 20.61 -22.37 5.61
CA LYS A 85 21.60 -21.31 5.91
C LYS A 85 22.27 -20.79 4.65
N GLN A 86 22.66 -21.67 3.72
CA GLN A 86 23.23 -21.27 2.43
C GLN A 86 22.26 -20.39 1.64
N LEU A 87 21.00 -20.81 1.51
CA LEU A 87 19.98 -20.02 0.81
C LEU A 87 19.66 -18.69 1.52
N ARG A 88 19.64 -18.68 2.86
CA ARG A 88 19.47 -17.44 3.64
C ARG A 88 20.60 -16.45 3.34
N ASN A 89 21.84 -16.92 3.31
CA ASN A 89 23.00 -16.09 3.01
C ASN A 89 22.97 -15.58 1.56
N ALA A 90 22.61 -16.46 0.61
CA ALA A 90 22.46 -16.09 -0.80
C ALA A 90 21.38 -15.01 -1.00
N VAL A 91 20.21 -15.15 -0.36
CA VAL A 91 19.14 -14.15 -0.40
C VAL A 91 19.61 -12.81 0.19
N ASN A 92 20.24 -12.84 1.36
CA ASN A 92 20.75 -11.62 2.01
C ASN A 92 21.77 -10.90 1.12
N HIS A 93 22.71 -11.65 0.54
CA HIS A 93 23.72 -11.11 -0.36
C HIS A 93 23.07 -10.51 -1.61
N ALA A 94 22.15 -11.23 -2.27
CA ALA A 94 21.43 -10.74 -3.44
C ALA A 94 20.65 -9.45 -3.13
N GLN A 95 19.99 -9.36 -1.98
CA GLN A 95 19.28 -8.15 -1.55
C GLN A 95 20.22 -6.96 -1.36
N ILE A 96 21.39 -7.17 -0.76
CA ILE A 96 22.40 -6.11 -0.56
C ILE A 96 22.92 -5.62 -1.91
N VAL A 97 23.30 -6.55 -2.79
CA VAL A 97 23.82 -6.24 -4.13
C VAL A 97 22.80 -5.46 -4.95
N GLU A 98 21.56 -5.95 -5.07
CA GLU A 98 20.51 -5.31 -5.85
C GLU A 98 20.13 -3.94 -5.29
N LYS A 99 20.07 -3.80 -3.96
CA LYS A 99 19.85 -2.51 -3.33
C LYS A 99 20.98 -1.53 -3.68
N ARG A 100 22.25 -1.96 -3.59
CA ARG A 100 23.40 -1.13 -3.96
C ARG A 100 23.39 -0.74 -5.42
N SER A 101 23.13 -1.69 -6.32
CA SER A 101 23.04 -1.47 -7.76
C SER A 101 21.94 -0.47 -8.10
N TYR A 102 20.77 -0.58 -7.47
CA TYR A 102 19.69 0.38 -7.65
C TYR A 102 20.11 1.79 -7.20
N PHE A 103 20.69 1.94 -6.00
CA PHE A 103 21.14 3.25 -5.53
C PHE A 103 22.27 3.84 -6.40
N ASN A 104 23.17 3.00 -6.89
CA ASN A 104 24.21 3.44 -7.82
C ASN A 104 23.60 3.89 -9.16
N TYR A 105 22.64 3.14 -9.69
CA TYR A 105 21.93 3.47 -10.92
C TYR A 105 21.22 4.83 -10.83
N ILE A 106 20.47 5.08 -9.75
CA ILE A 106 19.77 6.36 -9.57
C ILE A 106 20.74 7.52 -9.34
N SER A 107 21.89 7.28 -8.70
CA SER A 107 22.89 8.32 -8.43
C SER A 107 23.66 8.72 -9.69
N THR A 108 23.87 7.80 -10.63
CA THR A 108 24.71 8.01 -11.82
C THR A 108 23.90 8.41 -13.04
N ASN A 109 22.69 7.88 -13.20
CA ASN A 109 21.89 8.08 -14.43
C ASN A 109 20.81 9.14 -14.30
N LYS A 110 20.66 9.79 -13.13
CA LYS A 110 19.60 10.78 -12.91
C LYS A 110 20.16 12.12 -12.44
N ASN A 111 19.58 13.19 -12.97
CA ASN A 111 19.81 14.54 -12.48
C ASN A 111 19.43 14.65 -11.00
N SER A 112 20.12 15.52 -10.25
CA SER A 112 19.92 15.72 -8.81
C SER A 112 18.43 15.85 -8.42
N LYS A 113 17.65 16.65 -9.18
CA LYS A 113 16.19 16.79 -8.96
C LYS A 113 15.44 15.45 -9.00
N ASN A 114 15.76 14.59 -9.97
CA ASN A 114 15.11 13.29 -10.15
C ASN A 114 15.56 12.30 -9.06
N LEU A 115 16.83 12.34 -8.66
CA LEU A 115 17.34 11.55 -7.52
C LEU A 115 16.56 11.87 -6.23
N TRP A 116 16.45 13.15 -5.88
CA TRP A 116 15.70 13.57 -4.69
C TRP A 116 14.21 13.24 -4.80
N GLY A 117 13.62 13.35 -5.99
CA GLY A 117 12.26 12.91 -6.26
C GLY A 117 12.06 11.41 -5.99
N GLU A 118 13.00 10.58 -6.41
CA GLU A 118 12.96 9.14 -6.15
C GLU A 118 13.16 8.79 -4.67
N LEU A 119 14.11 9.42 -3.99
CA LEU A 119 14.33 9.19 -2.55
C LEU A 119 13.10 9.56 -1.72
N LYS A 120 12.42 10.66 -2.07
CA LYS A 120 11.11 11.02 -1.51
C LYS A 120 10.05 10.00 -1.85
N SER A 121 10.00 9.53 -3.10
CA SER A 121 9.03 8.52 -3.55
C SER A 121 9.17 7.20 -2.77
N LEU A 122 10.39 6.88 -2.32
CA LEU A 122 10.74 5.70 -1.55
C LEU A 122 10.58 5.90 -0.03
N ASN A 123 10.13 7.08 0.41
CA ASN A 123 10.05 7.48 1.82
C ASN A 123 11.39 7.33 2.57
N ILE A 124 12.51 7.58 1.89
CA ILE A 124 13.86 7.57 2.52
C ILE A 124 14.15 8.93 3.13
N VAL A 125 13.67 10.00 2.49
CA VAL A 125 13.80 11.38 2.95
C VAL A 125 12.42 11.89 3.32
N SER A 126 12.30 12.59 4.45
CA SER A 126 11.03 13.20 4.86
C SER A 126 10.62 14.27 3.86
N ASN A 127 9.33 14.28 3.49
CA ASN A 127 8.75 15.49 2.96
C ASN A 127 8.61 16.47 4.13
N SER A 128 9.18 17.67 3.99
CA SER A 128 9.08 18.77 4.95
C SER A 128 7.64 19.13 5.35
N SER A 129 6.63 18.57 4.71
CA SER A 129 5.21 18.87 4.89
C SER A 129 4.42 17.85 5.72
N ASN A 130 5.02 16.77 6.23
CA ASN A 130 4.32 15.82 7.10
C ASN A 130 4.85 15.88 8.54
N SER A 131 4.55 16.99 9.20
CA SER A 131 4.42 17.02 10.66
C SER A 131 3.12 16.32 11.03
N PRO A 132 3.11 15.32 11.92
CA PRO A 132 1.86 14.81 12.47
C PRO A 132 1.30 15.90 13.39
N LEU A 133 0.18 16.50 12.97
CA LEU A 133 -0.76 17.14 13.89
C LEU A 133 -1.50 16.05 14.66
#